data_AF-A0A954XI49-F1
#
_entry.id   AF-A0A954XI49-F1
#
_cell.length_a   1.000
_cell.length_b   1.000
_cell.length_c   1.000
_cell.angle_alpha   90.00
_cell.angle_beta   90.00
_cell.angle_gamma   90.00
#
_symmetry.space_group_name_H-M   'P 1'
#
loop_
_entity.id
_entity.type
_entity.pdbx_description
1 polymer ?
#
loop_
_entity_poly.entity_id
_entity_poly.type
_entity_poly.pdbx_seq_one_letter_code
_entity_poly.pdbx_strand_id
1 'polypeptide(L)'
;FRSINVYLRQELGLFACIRPCKYYPGVRSFFSEQGVDIVIVRENTEDLYAGVEFEAGKPETGQLIEFINNLPSDRKIKTGAEETGVSIKPISVSGTERIVRCAFDYARENGRKKVTAVHKANIMKYSDGLYLKTATKVAESYPEIEFEERIVDNMCMQLTQKPELYDVLVLPNLYGDIVSDLGAGLVGGLGVAPGANIGPNGAVFEATHGTA
;
A
#
# COMPACT_ATOMS: atom_id res chain seq x y z
N PHE A 1 8.90 17.68 -9.01
CA PHE A 1 9.26 17.97 -7.61
C PHE A 1 9.27 16.66 -6.84
N ARG A 2 10.35 16.30 -6.13
CA ARG A 2 10.34 15.16 -5.20
C ARG A 2 9.62 15.59 -3.91
N SER A 3 8.66 14.80 -3.44
CA SER A 3 7.91 15.09 -2.20
C SER A 3 8.85 15.07 -0.99
N ILE A 4 8.82 16.12 -0.16
CA ILE A 4 9.66 16.20 1.05
C ILE A 4 9.29 15.12 2.08
N ASN A 5 8.01 14.75 2.15
CA ASN A 5 7.55 13.68 3.03
C ASN A 5 8.17 12.34 2.62
N VAL A 6 8.21 12.06 1.31
CA VAL A 6 8.86 10.86 0.76
C VAL A 6 10.36 10.87 1.06
N TYR A 7 11.02 12.02 0.90
CA TYR A 7 12.44 12.15 1.24
C TYR A 7 12.71 11.86 2.72
N LEU A 8 11.96 12.47 3.65
CA LEU A 8 12.12 12.23 5.09
C LEU A 8 11.91 10.77 5.48
N ARG A 9 10.91 10.10 4.88
CA ARG A 9 10.64 8.68 5.13
C ARG A 9 11.80 7.80 4.70
N GLN A 10 12.39 8.08 3.55
CA GLN A 10 13.53 7.34 3.02
C GLN A 10 14.79 7.54 3.87
N GLU A 11 15.15 8.78 4.17
CA GLU A 11 16.34 9.10 4.98
C GLU A 11 16.28 8.52 6.39
N LEU A 12 15.08 8.51 6.99
CA LEU A 12 14.87 7.97 8.34
C LEU A 12 14.55 6.47 8.36
N GLY A 13 14.48 5.81 7.21
CA GLY A 13 14.16 4.38 7.09
C GLY A 13 12.76 4.02 7.62
N LEU A 14 11.78 4.92 7.46
CA LEU A 14 10.40 4.76 7.94
C LEU A 14 9.60 3.88 6.97
N PHE A 15 9.75 2.57 7.12
CA PHE A 15 9.25 1.59 6.16
C PHE A 15 7.74 1.35 6.21
N ALA A 16 7.07 1.69 7.32
CA ALA A 16 5.64 1.48 7.49
C ALA A 16 4.93 2.82 7.65
N CYS A 17 3.82 3.00 6.94
CA CYS A 17 2.87 4.08 7.16
C CYS A 17 1.59 3.48 7.77
N ILE A 18 1.30 3.79 9.03
CA ILE A 18 0.12 3.32 9.75
C ILE A 18 -0.92 4.44 9.77
N ARG A 19 -2.12 4.15 9.25
CA ARG A 19 -3.25 5.08 9.13
C ARG A 19 -4.50 4.45 9.73
N PRO A 20 -4.80 4.72 11.02
CA PRO A 20 -6.08 4.37 11.63
C PRO A 20 -7.24 5.18 11.00
N CYS A 21 -8.26 4.48 10.53
CA CYS A 21 -9.50 5.03 10.00
C CYS A 21 -10.64 4.61 10.93
N LYS A 22 -10.91 5.45 11.94
CA LYS A 22 -11.96 5.22 12.94
C LYS A 22 -13.00 6.32 12.90
N TYR A 23 -14.26 5.93 12.89
CA TYR A 23 -15.38 6.86 13.03
C TYR A 23 -15.49 7.37 14.47
N TYR A 24 -15.68 8.68 14.63
CA TYR A 24 -15.92 9.33 15.91
C TYR A 24 -17.31 9.98 15.93
N PRO A 25 -18.11 9.77 17.00
CA PRO A 25 -19.43 10.40 17.12
C PRO A 25 -19.39 11.92 16.94
N GLY A 26 -20.25 12.44 16.07
CA GLY A 26 -20.35 13.86 15.74
C GLY A 26 -19.63 14.27 14.45
N VAL A 27 -18.79 13.40 13.88
CA VAL A 27 -18.21 13.63 12.55
C VAL A 27 -19.25 13.28 11.48
N ARG A 28 -19.36 14.09 10.42
CA ARG A 28 -20.29 13.83 9.32
C ARG A 28 -19.74 12.70 8.44
N SER A 29 -20.45 11.58 8.37
CA SER A 29 -20.15 10.48 7.44
C SER A 29 -21.42 9.73 7.03
N PHE A 30 -21.45 9.24 5.78
CA PHE A 30 -22.45 8.29 5.29
C PHE A 30 -22.32 6.91 5.94
N PHE A 31 -21.19 6.62 6.60
CA PHE A 31 -20.88 5.35 7.25
C PHE A 31 -20.95 5.42 8.78
N SER A 32 -21.66 6.42 9.32
CA SER A 32 -21.71 6.71 10.76
C SER A 32 -22.37 5.61 11.60
N GLU A 33 -23.22 4.77 10.99
CA GLU A 33 -23.92 3.67 11.67
C GLU A 33 -23.17 2.33 11.55
N GLN A 34 -22.12 2.26 10.74
CA GLN A 34 -21.40 1.03 10.41
C GLN A 34 -20.25 0.76 11.39
N GLY A 35 -19.95 1.68 12.31
CA GLY A 35 -18.92 1.44 13.33
C GLY A 35 -17.52 1.23 12.76
N VAL A 36 -17.16 1.96 11.70
CA VAL A 36 -15.86 1.83 11.01
C VAL A 36 -14.70 2.04 11.98
N ASP A 37 -13.87 1.01 12.14
CA ASP A 37 -12.63 1.03 12.92
C ASP A 37 -11.61 0.12 12.23
N ILE A 38 -10.92 0.66 11.23
CA ILE A 38 -9.96 -0.07 10.40
C ILE A 38 -8.58 0.54 10.60
N VAL A 39 -7.53 -0.28 10.57
CA VAL A 39 -6.14 0.21 10.54
C VAL A 39 -5.47 -0.19 9.25
N ILE A 40 -4.96 0.79 8.52
CA ILE A 40 -4.25 0.57 7.27
C ILE A 40 -2.75 0.62 7.53
N VAL A 41 -2.05 -0.45 7.18
CA VAL A 41 -0.60 -0.59 7.27
C VAL A 41 -0.04 -0.65 5.85
N ARG A 42 0.58 0.45 5.45
CA ARG A 42 1.10 0.68 4.10
C ARG A 42 2.62 0.52 4.07
N GLU A 43 3.12 -0.28 3.14
CA GLU A 43 4.54 -0.34 2.78
C GLU A 43 4.99 1.02 2.21
N ASN A 44 6.17 1.52 2.58
CA ASN A 44 6.58 2.89 2.30
C ASN A 44 7.95 3.03 1.61
N THR A 45 8.56 1.93 1.14
CA THR A 45 9.95 1.88 0.63
C THR A 45 10.10 1.39 -0.80
N GLU A 46 9.14 0.62 -1.33
CA GLU A 46 9.21 0.06 -2.68
C GLU A 46 7.92 0.35 -3.47
N ASP A 47 7.56 -0.51 -4.43
CA ASP A 47 6.49 -0.30 -5.41
C ASP A 47 6.78 0.85 -6.39
N LEU A 48 5.80 1.27 -7.18
CA LEU A 48 5.87 2.41 -8.11
C LEU A 48 6.29 3.72 -7.43
N TYR A 49 6.08 3.83 -6.12
CA TYR A 49 6.54 4.95 -5.30
C TYR A 49 8.07 5.06 -5.17
N ALA A 50 8.83 4.04 -5.60
CA ALA A 50 10.27 4.13 -5.75
C ALA A 50 10.71 5.21 -6.77
N GLY A 51 9.81 5.62 -7.67
CA GLY A 51 10.07 6.70 -8.63
C GLY A 51 11.14 6.36 -9.66
N VAL A 52 11.30 5.07 -9.98
CA VAL A 52 12.17 4.60 -11.07
C VAL A 52 11.38 4.73 -12.38
N GLU A 53 11.52 5.89 -13.01
CA GLU A 53 10.74 6.29 -14.18
C GLU A 53 11.62 6.81 -15.31
N PHE A 54 11.19 6.56 -16.54
CA PHE A 54 11.88 6.89 -17.79
C PHE A 54 10.92 7.65 -18.71
N GLU A 55 11.31 8.86 -19.11
CA GLU A 55 10.48 9.80 -19.88
C GLU A 55 10.42 9.42 -21.37
N ALA A 56 9.24 9.55 -21.99
CA ALA A 56 9.06 9.30 -23.42
C ALA A 56 9.98 10.20 -24.28
N GLY A 57 10.47 9.67 -25.40
CA GLY A 57 11.33 10.38 -26.34
C GLY A 57 12.79 10.56 -25.89
N LYS A 58 13.15 10.08 -24.69
CA LYS A 58 14.56 10.10 -24.25
C LYS A 58 15.34 8.89 -24.79
N PRO A 59 16.62 9.07 -25.19
CA PRO A 59 17.45 7.97 -25.68
C PRO A 59 17.55 6.78 -24.72
N GLU A 60 17.68 7.05 -23.42
CA GLU A 60 17.75 6.04 -22.36
C GLU A 60 16.46 5.22 -22.25
N THR A 61 15.30 5.85 -22.45
CA THR A 61 13.99 5.17 -22.45
C THR A 61 13.86 4.26 -23.66
N GLY A 62 14.31 4.71 -24.83
CA GLY A 62 14.36 3.88 -26.04
C GLY A 62 15.24 2.64 -25.86
N GLN A 63 16.43 2.81 -25.28
CA GLN A 63 17.32 1.70 -24.95
C GLN A 63 16.68 0.70 -23.97
N LEU A 64 15.98 1.20 -22.95
CA LEU A 64 15.27 0.34 -22.00
C LEU A 64 14.13 -0.44 -22.66
N ILE A 65 13.33 0.21 -23.52
CA ILE A 65 12.23 -0.44 -24.23
C ILE A 65 12.77 -1.54 -25.15
N GLU A 66 13.83 -1.25 -25.91
CA GLU A 66 14.49 -2.23 -26.77
C GLU A 66 15.00 -3.42 -25.95
N PHE A 67 15.69 -3.14 -24.83
CA PHE A 67 16.16 -4.16 -23.91
C PHE A 67 15.02 -5.07 -23.42
N ILE A 68 13.93 -4.50 -22.90
CA ILE A 68 12.75 -5.25 -22.42
C ILE A 68 12.15 -6.08 -23.56
N ASN A 69 12.01 -5.49 -24.75
CA ASN A 69 11.45 -6.16 -25.91
C ASN A 69 12.35 -7.27 -26.47
N ASN A 70 13.63 -7.30 -26.11
CA ASN A 70 14.55 -8.39 -26.45
C ASN A 70 14.57 -9.54 -25.41
N LEU A 71 14.03 -9.33 -24.20
CA LEU A 71 13.91 -10.40 -23.20
C LEU A 71 12.89 -11.47 -23.63
N PRO A 72 13.06 -12.75 -23.24
CA PRO A 72 12.11 -13.83 -23.56
C PRO A 72 10.83 -13.73 -22.69
N SER A 73 10.03 -12.70 -22.96
CA SER A 73 8.73 -12.43 -22.34
C SER A 73 7.61 -12.57 -23.38
N ASP A 74 6.47 -13.11 -22.97
CA ASP A 74 5.23 -13.18 -23.76
C ASP A 74 4.58 -11.80 -23.97
N ARG A 75 4.97 -10.83 -23.13
CA ARG A 75 4.50 -9.44 -23.22
C ARG A 75 5.62 -8.50 -23.62
N LYS A 76 5.27 -7.57 -24.51
CA LYS A 76 6.15 -6.55 -25.09
C LYS A 76 5.51 -5.17 -24.92
N ILE A 77 6.36 -4.15 -24.85
CA ILE A 77 5.95 -2.75 -24.98
C ILE A 77 5.65 -2.53 -26.46
N LYS A 78 4.40 -2.16 -26.77
CA LYS A 78 3.88 -2.12 -28.16
C LYS A 78 4.01 -0.76 -28.84
N THR A 79 4.08 0.30 -28.05
CA THR A 79 4.18 1.69 -28.51
C THR A 79 5.65 2.10 -28.69
N GLY A 80 5.88 3.14 -29.50
CA GLY A 80 7.24 3.60 -29.82
C GLY A 80 7.92 4.31 -28.67
N ALA A 81 9.26 4.37 -28.69
CA ALA A 81 10.05 5.08 -27.67
C ALA A 81 9.71 6.58 -27.56
N GLU A 82 9.27 7.20 -28.67
CA GLU A 82 8.89 8.61 -28.74
C GLU A 82 7.62 8.94 -27.94
N GLU A 83 6.75 7.96 -27.67
CA GLU A 83 5.45 8.17 -27.03
C GLU A 83 5.25 7.34 -25.74
N THR A 84 6.27 6.57 -25.33
CA THR A 84 6.15 5.63 -24.21
C THR A 84 7.00 6.06 -23.02
N GLY A 85 6.34 6.44 -21.93
CA GLY A 85 6.97 6.49 -20.60
C GLY A 85 6.99 5.10 -19.95
N VAL A 86 8.00 4.82 -19.14
CA VAL A 86 8.15 3.52 -18.46
C VAL A 86 8.38 3.73 -16.97
N SER A 87 7.59 3.08 -16.12
CA SER A 87 7.79 3.02 -14.67
C SER A 87 8.11 1.58 -14.24
N ILE A 88 9.05 1.42 -13.31
CA ILE A 88 9.43 0.11 -12.77
C ILE A 88 8.76 -0.09 -11.40
N LYS A 89 8.10 -1.24 -11.22
CA LYS A 89 7.46 -1.66 -9.97
C LYS A 89 8.25 -2.79 -9.30
N PRO A 90 9.25 -2.49 -8.45
CA PRO A 90 9.92 -3.51 -7.65
C PRO A 90 9.07 -3.87 -6.42
N ILE A 91 9.00 -5.16 -6.10
CA ILE A 91 8.48 -5.68 -4.83
C ILE A 91 9.44 -6.78 -4.37
N SER A 92 9.86 -6.75 -3.11
CA SER A 92 10.87 -7.63 -2.54
C SER A 92 10.30 -8.50 -1.42
N VAL A 93 10.93 -9.67 -1.22
CA VAL A 93 10.56 -10.58 -0.13
C VAL A 93 10.83 -9.90 1.22
N SER A 94 11.99 -9.29 1.41
CA SER A 94 12.37 -8.65 2.67
C SER A 94 11.49 -7.44 3.00
N GLY A 95 11.16 -6.60 2.01
CA GLY A 95 10.22 -5.48 2.19
C GLY A 95 8.83 -5.98 2.61
N THR A 96 8.32 -6.98 1.89
CA THR A 96 7.03 -7.61 2.19
C THR A 96 7.01 -8.28 3.57
N GLU A 97 8.01 -9.10 3.90
CA GLU A 97 8.06 -9.79 5.21
C GLU A 97 8.03 -8.76 6.35
N ARG A 98 8.79 -7.67 6.20
CA ARG A 98 8.88 -6.61 7.21
C ARG A 98 7.56 -5.88 7.41
N ILE A 99 6.88 -5.46 6.35
CA ILE A 99 5.61 -4.74 6.48
C ILE A 99 4.46 -5.64 6.95
N VAL A 100 4.42 -6.89 6.50
CA VAL A 100 3.38 -7.84 6.93
C VAL A 100 3.57 -8.22 8.40
N ARG A 101 4.81 -8.46 8.86
CA ARG A 101 5.09 -8.65 10.29
C ARG A 101 4.67 -7.45 11.11
N CYS A 102 4.99 -6.24 10.66
CA CYS A 102 4.55 -5.01 11.32
C CYS A 102 3.02 -4.94 11.48
N ALA A 103 2.25 -5.33 10.45
CA ALA A 103 0.79 -5.36 10.54
C ALA A 103 0.27 -6.40 11.55
N PHE A 104 0.86 -7.60 11.58
CA PHE A 104 0.48 -8.64 12.53
C PHE A 104 0.91 -8.33 13.97
N ASP A 105 2.11 -7.77 14.16
CA ASP A 105 2.61 -7.34 15.47
C ASP A 105 1.71 -6.21 16.00
N TYR A 106 1.36 -5.23 15.16
CA TYR A 106 0.37 -4.21 15.50
C TYR A 106 -0.98 -4.83 15.90
N ALA A 107 -1.47 -5.82 15.13
CA ALA A 107 -2.73 -6.49 15.43
C ALA A 107 -2.69 -7.16 16.81
N ARG A 108 -1.62 -7.90 17.12
CA ARG A 108 -1.41 -8.56 18.41
C ARG A 108 -1.34 -7.56 19.57
N GLU A 109 -0.51 -6.54 19.45
CA GLU A 109 -0.29 -5.52 20.49
C GLU A 109 -1.54 -4.71 20.82
N ASN A 110 -2.40 -4.49 19.83
CA ASN A 110 -3.62 -3.68 19.96
C ASN A 110 -4.89 -4.53 20.07
N GLY A 111 -4.76 -5.84 20.28
CA GLY A 111 -5.89 -6.76 20.47
C GLY A 111 -6.82 -6.91 19.26
N ARG A 112 -6.36 -6.53 18.07
CA ARG A 112 -7.06 -6.70 16.79
C ARG A 112 -7.10 -8.19 16.45
N LYS A 113 -8.07 -8.61 15.63
CA LYS A 113 -8.40 -10.02 15.40
C LYS A 113 -8.10 -10.50 14.00
N LYS A 114 -8.02 -9.60 13.02
CA LYS A 114 -7.86 -9.98 11.63
C LYS A 114 -6.87 -9.07 10.87
N VAL A 115 -6.06 -9.69 10.02
CA VAL A 115 -5.20 -9.02 9.04
C VAL A 115 -5.60 -9.46 7.63
N THR A 116 -5.94 -8.50 6.79
CA THR A 116 -6.27 -8.71 5.38
C THR A 116 -5.13 -8.21 4.50
N ALA A 117 -4.50 -9.08 3.72
CA ALA A 117 -3.50 -8.69 2.72
C ALA A 117 -4.18 -8.28 1.41
N VAL A 118 -3.91 -7.06 0.94
CA VAL A 118 -4.53 -6.51 -0.28
C VAL A 118 -3.53 -6.44 -1.42
N HIS A 119 -3.91 -6.94 -2.61
CA HIS A 119 -2.99 -7.09 -3.75
C HIS A 119 -3.73 -7.14 -5.11
N LYS A 120 -3.02 -7.33 -6.23
CA LYS A 120 -3.56 -7.56 -7.58
C LYS A 120 -2.81 -8.72 -8.28
N ALA A 121 -2.60 -9.81 -7.55
CA ALA A 121 -1.78 -10.96 -8.01
C ALA A 121 -2.38 -11.72 -9.20
N ASN A 122 -3.69 -11.57 -9.44
CA ASN A 122 -4.34 -12.13 -10.63
C ASN A 122 -3.81 -11.52 -11.95
N ILE A 123 -3.34 -10.27 -11.91
CA ILE A 123 -2.72 -9.58 -13.05
C ILE A 123 -1.19 -9.57 -12.91
N MET A 124 -0.67 -9.22 -11.75
CA MET A 124 0.77 -9.07 -11.49
C MET A 124 1.33 -10.27 -10.72
N LYS A 125 1.50 -11.39 -11.43
CA LYS A 125 1.87 -12.68 -10.82
C LYS A 125 3.24 -12.69 -10.11
N TYR A 126 4.19 -11.87 -10.56
CA TYR A 126 5.58 -11.93 -10.09
C TYR A 126 5.94 -10.87 -9.04
N SER A 127 5.23 -9.75 -8.99
CA SER A 127 5.39 -8.73 -7.94
C SER A 127 4.33 -8.93 -6.86
N ASP A 128 3.06 -8.69 -7.18
CA ASP A 128 1.95 -8.86 -6.24
C ASP A 128 1.71 -10.32 -5.85
N GLY A 129 2.00 -11.27 -6.74
CA GLY A 129 1.98 -12.69 -6.38
C GLY A 129 3.12 -13.08 -5.42
N LEU A 130 4.30 -12.44 -5.53
CA LEU A 130 5.38 -12.59 -4.55
C LEU A 130 4.97 -11.98 -3.21
N TYR A 131 4.34 -10.80 -3.23
CA TYR A 131 3.79 -10.15 -2.05
C TYR A 131 2.81 -11.08 -1.32
N LEU A 132 1.79 -11.58 -2.03
CA LEU A 132 0.78 -12.47 -1.46
C LEU A 132 1.41 -13.74 -0.87
N LYS A 133 2.26 -14.42 -1.65
CA LYS A 133 2.92 -15.66 -1.18
C LYS A 133 3.71 -15.42 0.11
N THR A 134 4.40 -14.28 0.17
CA THR A 134 5.21 -13.91 1.34
C THR A 134 4.31 -13.54 2.52
N ALA A 135 3.22 -12.82 2.30
CA ALA A 135 2.24 -12.49 3.33
C ALA A 135 1.61 -13.75 3.94
N THR A 136 1.19 -14.71 3.10
CA THR A 136 0.68 -16.02 3.54
C THR A 136 1.70 -16.75 4.42
N LYS A 137 2.97 -16.78 4.02
CA LYS A 137 4.03 -17.43 4.79
C LYS A 137 4.27 -16.74 6.14
N VAL A 138 4.22 -15.41 6.19
CA VAL A 138 4.33 -14.68 7.46
C VAL A 138 3.14 -15.01 8.37
N ALA A 139 1.93 -15.06 7.84
CA ALA A 139 0.71 -15.36 8.59
C ALA A 139 0.76 -16.70 9.34
N GLU A 140 1.47 -17.71 8.81
CA GLU A 140 1.70 -19.00 9.50
C GLU A 140 2.38 -18.85 10.87
N SER A 141 3.11 -17.74 11.09
CA SER A 141 3.76 -17.42 12.38
C SER A 141 2.83 -16.71 13.39
N TYR A 142 1.57 -16.45 13.02
CA TYR A 142 0.60 -15.69 13.82
C TYR A 142 -0.77 -16.41 13.87
N PRO A 143 -0.82 -17.67 14.34
CA PRO A 143 -2.04 -18.51 14.30
C PRO A 143 -3.22 -17.95 15.11
N GLU A 144 -2.98 -16.99 16.00
CA GLU A 144 -3.99 -16.33 16.82
C GLU A 144 -4.71 -15.16 16.13
N ILE A 145 -4.23 -14.73 14.96
CA ILE A 145 -4.82 -13.65 14.15
C ILE A 145 -5.41 -14.26 12.88
N GLU A 146 -6.68 -13.98 12.59
CA GLU A 146 -7.31 -14.39 11.34
C GLU A 146 -6.60 -13.73 10.15
N PHE A 147 -6.32 -14.51 9.11
CA PHE A 147 -5.70 -14.02 7.88
C PHE A 147 -6.60 -14.26 6.68
N GLU A 148 -6.80 -13.22 5.87
CA GLU A 148 -7.46 -13.32 4.57
C GLU A 148 -6.75 -12.48 3.51
N GLU A 149 -7.08 -12.71 2.24
CA GLU A 149 -6.63 -11.88 1.12
C GLU A 149 -7.80 -11.24 0.37
N ARG A 150 -7.53 -10.08 -0.22
CA ARG A 150 -8.45 -9.39 -1.11
C ARG A 150 -7.71 -8.78 -2.30
N ILE A 151 -8.29 -8.93 -3.47
CA ILE A 151 -7.87 -8.17 -4.64
C ILE A 151 -8.28 -6.69 -4.46
N VAL A 152 -7.39 -5.73 -4.77
CA VAL A 152 -7.55 -4.29 -4.45
C VAL A 152 -8.84 -3.66 -4.99
N ASP A 153 -9.29 -4.03 -6.18
CA ASP A 153 -10.55 -3.55 -6.74
C ASP A 153 -11.76 -4.06 -5.95
N ASN A 154 -11.77 -5.34 -5.60
CA ASN A 154 -12.79 -5.88 -4.70
C ASN A 154 -12.68 -5.26 -3.30
N MET A 155 -11.47 -5.01 -2.80
CA MET A 155 -11.27 -4.36 -1.50
C MET A 155 -11.93 -2.97 -1.46
N CYS A 156 -11.72 -2.14 -2.48
CA CYS A 156 -12.38 -0.84 -2.57
C CYS A 156 -13.92 -0.99 -2.54
N MET A 157 -14.49 -1.93 -3.30
CA MET A 157 -15.93 -2.20 -3.27
C MET A 157 -16.41 -2.64 -1.88
N GLN A 158 -15.69 -3.57 -1.25
CA GLN A 158 -16.03 -4.09 0.07
C GLN A 158 -15.98 -3.01 1.14
N LEU A 159 -15.00 -2.12 1.13
CA LEU A 159 -14.92 -0.99 2.06
C LEU A 159 -16.08 -0.01 1.92
N THR A 160 -16.64 0.14 0.72
CA THR A 160 -17.82 0.99 0.50
C THR A 160 -19.16 0.31 0.81
N GLN A 161 -19.17 -1.01 1.01
CA GLN A 161 -20.40 -1.77 1.25
C GLN A 161 -20.50 -2.32 2.67
N LYS A 162 -19.40 -2.87 3.19
CA LYS A 162 -19.31 -3.57 4.48
C LYS A 162 -17.96 -3.33 5.16
N PRO A 163 -17.58 -2.07 5.44
CA PRO A 163 -16.30 -1.75 6.07
C PRO A 163 -16.14 -2.40 7.46
N GLU A 164 -17.23 -2.64 8.18
CA GLU A 164 -17.27 -3.25 9.52
C GLU A 164 -16.73 -4.68 9.56
N LEU A 165 -16.62 -5.35 8.40
CA LEU A 165 -16.05 -6.68 8.31
C LEU A 165 -14.52 -6.67 8.35
N TYR A 166 -13.87 -5.51 8.22
CA TYR A 166 -12.42 -5.40 8.12
C TYR A 166 -11.80 -4.80 9.37
N ASP A 167 -10.56 -5.17 9.62
CA ASP A 167 -9.86 -4.86 10.85
C ASP A 167 -8.50 -4.21 10.53
N VAL A 168 -7.42 -4.99 10.38
CA VAL A 168 -6.13 -4.49 9.89
C VAL A 168 -5.98 -4.82 8.41
N LEU A 169 -5.67 -3.83 7.58
CA LEU A 169 -5.35 -4.02 6.17
C LEU A 169 -3.86 -3.80 5.94
N VAL A 170 -3.18 -4.71 5.25
CA VAL A 170 -1.77 -4.54 4.87
C VAL A 170 -1.61 -4.51 3.36
N LEU A 171 -0.92 -3.49 2.85
CA LEU A 171 -0.86 -3.19 1.42
C LEU A 171 0.54 -2.75 0.94
N PRO A 172 0.91 -3.09 -0.32
CA PRO A 172 1.97 -2.39 -1.05
C PRO A 172 1.71 -0.89 -1.17
N ASN A 173 2.77 -0.13 -1.42
CA ASN A 173 2.79 1.33 -1.29
C ASN A 173 1.67 2.05 -2.05
N LEU A 174 1.49 1.78 -3.35
CA LEU A 174 0.48 2.48 -4.16
C LEU A 174 -0.95 2.16 -3.72
N TYR A 175 -1.22 0.91 -3.37
CA TYR A 175 -2.57 0.52 -2.93
C TYR A 175 -2.86 1.05 -1.53
N GLY A 176 -1.88 1.01 -0.64
CA GLY A 176 -2.00 1.59 0.69
C GLY A 176 -2.33 3.07 0.65
N ASP A 177 -1.76 3.82 -0.29
CA ASP A 177 -2.09 5.22 -0.54
C ASP A 177 -3.59 5.40 -0.85
N ILE A 178 -4.04 4.80 -1.94
CA ILE A 178 -5.42 4.91 -2.45
C ILE A 178 -6.43 4.43 -1.40
N VAL A 179 -6.18 3.27 -0.80
CA VAL A 179 -7.10 2.66 0.18
C VAL A 179 -7.14 3.47 1.47
N SER A 180 -6.05 4.13 1.85
CA SER A 180 -6.06 5.00 3.04
C SER A 180 -6.83 6.30 2.84
N ASP A 181 -6.82 6.87 1.64
CA ASP A 181 -7.66 8.02 1.31
C ASP A 181 -9.14 7.62 1.28
N LEU A 182 -9.44 6.43 0.74
CA LEU A 182 -10.78 5.84 0.81
C LEU A 182 -11.21 5.65 2.28
N GLY A 183 -10.34 5.08 3.11
CA GLY A 183 -10.58 4.86 4.55
C GLY A 183 -10.85 6.17 5.30
N ALA A 184 -10.10 7.23 5.01
CA ALA A 184 -10.36 8.57 5.52
C ALA A 184 -11.75 9.07 5.10
N GLY A 185 -12.12 8.87 3.82
CA GLY A 185 -13.45 9.19 3.30
C GLY A 185 -14.60 8.49 4.04
N LEU A 186 -14.40 7.23 4.48
CA LEU A 186 -15.40 6.50 5.26
C LEU A 186 -15.66 7.14 6.64
N VAL A 187 -14.70 7.84 7.22
CA VAL A 187 -14.79 8.35 8.60
C VAL A 187 -14.96 9.86 8.70
N GLY A 188 -15.18 10.55 7.58
CA GLY A 188 -15.44 12.00 7.53
C GLY A 188 -14.43 12.83 6.75
N GLY A 189 -13.43 12.19 6.15
CA GLY A 189 -12.43 12.81 5.26
C GLY A 189 -11.05 12.96 5.89
N LEU A 190 -10.10 13.48 5.10
CA LEU A 190 -8.69 13.59 5.47
C LEU A 190 -8.42 14.49 6.68
N GLY A 191 -9.34 15.42 7.01
CA GLY A 191 -9.19 16.35 8.14
C GLY A 191 -9.25 15.68 9.52
N VAL A 192 -9.71 14.42 9.59
CA VAL A 192 -9.80 13.64 10.83
C VAL A 192 -8.97 12.35 10.79
N ALA A 193 -8.17 12.16 9.73
CA ALA A 193 -7.37 10.96 9.52
C ALA A 193 -5.94 11.15 10.05
N PRO A 194 -5.53 10.48 11.14
CA PRO A 194 -4.15 10.52 11.62
C PRO A 194 -3.23 9.61 10.79
N GLY A 195 -1.94 9.94 10.74
CA GLY A 195 -0.91 9.14 10.10
C GLY A 195 0.38 9.06 10.91
N ALA A 196 1.02 7.89 10.90
CA ALA A 196 2.33 7.68 11.49
C ALA A 196 3.24 6.95 10.49
N ASN A 197 4.46 7.42 10.31
CA ASN A 197 5.52 6.73 9.58
C ASN A 197 6.50 6.16 10.58
N ILE A 198 6.72 4.86 10.55
CA ILE A 198 7.45 4.11 11.58
C ILE A 198 8.62 3.38 10.92
N GLY A 199 9.77 3.44 11.58
CA GLY A 199 10.99 2.73 11.23
C GLY A 199 11.68 2.16 12.47
N PRO A 200 12.79 1.44 12.29
CA PRO A 200 13.50 0.79 13.40
C PRO A 200 14.11 1.77 14.41
N ASN A 201 14.41 3.00 13.97
CA ASN A 201 15.14 4.00 14.76
C ASN A 201 14.26 5.19 15.20
N GLY A 202 12.95 5.14 14.95
CA GLY A 202 12.04 6.22 15.32
C GLY A 202 10.74 6.22 14.53
N ALA A 203 9.92 7.24 14.81
CA ALA A 203 8.64 7.45 14.14
C ALA A 203 8.41 8.95 13.89
N VAL A 204 7.69 9.25 12.81
CA VAL A 204 7.24 10.60 12.46
C VAL A 204 5.72 10.58 12.34
N PHE A 205 5.05 11.36 13.17
CA PHE A 205 3.60 11.53 13.13
C PHE A 205 3.25 12.75 12.28
N GLU A 206 2.35 12.58 11.31
CA GLU A 206 1.96 13.64 10.39
C GLU A 206 0.44 13.67 10.19
N ALA A 207 -0.09 14.86 9.91
CA ALA A 207 -1.44 14.97 9.41
C ALA A 207 -1.51 14.36 8.00
N THR A 208 -2.60 13.64 7.69
CA THR A 208 -2.74 12.97 6.39
C THR A 208 -3.12 13.95 5.27
N HIS A 209 -3.66 15.11 5.60
CA HIS A 209 -4.06 16.12 4.63
C HIS A 209 -2.86 16.89 4.06
N GLY A 210 -3.00 17.38 2.82
CA GLY A 210 -2.03 18.28 2.19
C GLY A 210 -2.05 19.70 2.78
N THR A 211 -1.41 20.65 2.09
CA THR A 211 -1.25 22.05 2.53
C THR A 211 -2.51 22.93 2.43
N ALA A 212 -3.67 22.33 2.13
CA ALA A 212 -4.95 22.95 1.73
C ALA A 212 -5.00 23.39 0.26
#